data_AF-S5MKI1-F1
#
_entry.id   AF-S5MKI1-F1
#
_cell.length_a   1.000
_cell.length_b   1.000
_cell.length_c   1.000
_cell.angle_alpha   90.00
_cell.angle_beta   90.00
_cell.angle_gamma   90.00
#
_symmetry.space_group_name_H-M   'P 1'
#
loop_
_entity.id
_entity.type
_entity.pdbx_description
1 polymer ?
#
loop_
_entity_poly.entity_id
_entity_poly.type
_entity_poly.pdbx_seq_one_letter_code
_entity_poly.pdbx_strand_id
1 'polypeptide(L)'
;ECTNPCCDAHKCVLKPGFTCVEGECCESCQMKKEGAVCRLAKNECDISEVCTGYSPECPKDEFQANGFPCKNGEGYCFMGLCPTRNDQC
;
A
#
# COMPACT_ATOMS: atom_id res chain seq x y z
N GLU A 1 -6.16 7.22 -26.57
CA GLU A 1 -6.09 5.78 -26.88
C GLU A 1 -5.56 5.04 -25.67
N CYS A 2 -6.02 3.81 -25.42
CA CYS A 2 -5.51 2.99 -24.32
C CYS A 2 -4.23 2.28 -24.77
N THR A 3 -3.11 2.62 -24.15
CA THR A 3 -1.77 2.10 -24.45
C THR A 3 -1.31 1.01 -23.49
N ASN A 4 -2.18 0.58 -22.57
CA ASN A 4 -1.82 -0.41 -21.56
C ASN A 4 -1.53 -1.77 -22.23
N PRO A 5 -0.30 -2.30 -22.14
CA PRO A 5 0.08 -3.54 -22.81
C PRO A 5 -0.67 -4.76 -22.27
N CYS A 6 -1.18 -4.70 -21.04
CA CYS A 6 -1.85 -5.78 -20.33
C CYS A 6 -3.35 -5.93 -20.70
N CYS A 7 -3.96 -4.88 -21.26
CA CYS A 7 -5.40 -4.81 -21.53
C CYS A 7 -5.70 -4.78 -23.03
N ASP A 8 -6.74 -5.51 -23.46
CA ASP A 8 -7.37 -5.33 -24.76
C ASP A 8 -8.38 -4.17 -24.65
N ALA A 9 -7.98 -3.01 -25.17
CA ALA A 9 -8.74 -1.76 -25.11
C ALA A 9 -10.12 -1.83 -25.78
N HIS A 10 -10.31 -2.69 -26.78
CA HIS A 10 -11.59 -2.79 -27.49
C HIS A 10 -12.63 -3.61 -26.71
N LYS A 11 -12.15 -4.50 -25.85
CA LYS A 11 -13.00 -5.45 -25.10
C LYS A 11 -13.01 -5.17 -23.60
N CYS A 12 -12.12 -4.29 -23.11
CA CYS A 12 -11.88 -4.06 -21.68
C CYS A 12 -11.59 -5.36 -20.93
N VAL A 13 -10.83 -6.26 -21.55
CA VAL A 13 -10.44 -7.54 -20.95
C VAL A 13 -8.94 -7.68 -20.87
N LEU A 14 -8.51 -8.46 -19.88
CA LEU A 14 -7.13 -8.82 -19.68
C LEU A 14 -6.65 -9.70 -20.85
N LYS A 15 -5.45 -9.42 -21.38
CA LYS A 15 -4.89 -10.28 -22.44
C LYS A 15 -4.50 -11.66 -21.87
N PRO A 16 -4.54 -12.73 -22.68
CA PRO A 16 -4.18 -14.07 -22.23
C PRO A 16 -2.78 -14.13 -21.62
N GLY A 17 -2.64 -14.80 -20.48
CA GLY A 17 -1.36 -14.99 -19.79
C GLY A 17 -0.97 -13.90 -18.79
N PHE A 18 -1.73 -12.81 -18.71
CA PHE A 18 -1.58 -11.80 -17.67
C PHE A 18 -2.54 -12.08 -16.49
N THR A 19 -2.25 -11.50 -15.34
CA THR A 19 -3.08 -11.66 -14.12
C THR A 19 -3.57 -10.33 -13.54
N CYS A 20 -3.01 -9.20 -13.98
CA CYS A 20 -3.41 -7.87 -13.56
C CYS A 20 -3.15 -6.84 -14.68
N VAL A 21 -3.72 -5.64 -14.53
CA VAL A 21 -3.61 -4.53 -15.49
C VAL A 21 -2.99 -3.29 -14.85
N GLU A 22 -3.43 -2.97 -13.63
CA GLU A 22 -3.03 -1.80 -12.86
C GLU A 22 -3.02 -2.17 -11.36
N GLY A 23 -2.60 -1.23 -10.52
CA GLY A 23 -2.47 -1.39 -9.06
C GLY A 23 -1.02 -1.50 -8.60
N GLU A 24 -0.77 -1.11 -7.35
CA GLU A 24 0.59 -1.06 -6.76
C GLU A 24 1.22 -2.45 -6.60
N CYS A 25 0.41 -3.50 -6.56
CA CYS A 25 0.81 -4.90 -6.53
C CYS A 25 0.79 -5.57 -7.91
N CYS A 26 0.63 -4.81 -8.99
CA CYS A 26 0.77 -5.29 -10.36
C CYS A 26 2.12 -4.86 -10.94
N GLU A 27 2.94 -5.83 -11.39
CA GLU A 27 4.22 -5.58 -12.02
C GLU A 27 4.35 -6.40 -13.29
N SER A 28 4.65 -5.75 -14.42
CA SER A 28 4.76 -6.42 -15.73
C SER A 28 3.55 -7.30 -16.07
N CYS A 29 2.34 -6.81 -15.78
CA CYS A 29 1.07 -7.52 -15.97
C CYS A 29 0.91 -8.81 -15.13
N GLN A 30 1.76 -8.99 -14.11
CA GLN A 30 1.73 -10.11 -13.18
C GLN A 30 1.55 -9.61 -11.73
N MET A 31 0.96 -10.46 -10.88
CA MET A 31 0.89 -10.15 -9.46
C MET A 31 2.29 -10.15 -8.86
N LYS A 32 2.60 -9.13 -8.08
CA LYS A 32 3.77 -9.17 -7.20
C LYS A 32 3.63 -10.32 -6.21
N LYS A 33 4.76 -10.89 -5.79
CA LYS A 33 4.77 -11.98 -4.81
C LYS A 33 4.20 -11.51 -3.47
N GLU A 34 3.64 -12.46 -2.73
CA GLU A 34 3.25 -12.24 -1.33
C GLU A 34 4.44 -11.69 -0.53
N GLY A 35 4.20 -10.67 0.29
CA GLY A 35 5.23 -10.03 1.11
C GLY A 35 6.02 -8.92 0.40
N ALA A 36 5.81 -8.68 -0.90
CA ALA A 36 6.41 -7.53 -1.58
C ALA A 36 5.79 -6.23 -1.03
N VAL A 37 6.61 -5.31 -0.52
CA VAL A 37 6.13 -4.04 0.01
C VAL A 37 5.49 -3.19 -1.10
N CYS A 38 4.24 -2.78 -0.90
CA CYS A 38 3.54 -1.85 -1.80
C CYS A 38 3.46 -0.44 -1.22
N ARG A 39 3.36 -0.30 0.11
CA ARG A 39 3.46 0.99 0.80
C ARG A 39 4.44 0.91 1.96
N LEU A 40 5.38 1.85 2.01
CA LEU A 40 6.33 1.97 3.11
C LEU A 40 5.69 2.71 4.29
N ALA A 41 5.98 2.25 5.51
CA ALA A 41 5.64 2.97 6.72
C ALA A 41 6.29 4.36 6.73
N LYS A 42 5.51 5.40 7.01
CA LYS A 42 5.99 6.79 7.06
C LYS A 42 6.67 7.14 8.38
N ASN A 43 6.30 6.46 9.46
CA ASN A 43 6.81 6.68 10.82
C ASN A 43 6.52 5.44 11.70
N GLU A 44 6.88 5.50 12.99
CA GLU A 44 6.72 4.39 13.94
C GLU A 44 5.25 4.03 14.28
N CYS A 45 4.30 4.93 13.98
CA CYS A 45 2.87 4.72 14.15
C CYS A 45 2.18 4.18 12.88
N ASP A 46 2.92 4.02 11.79
CA ASP A 46 2.43 3.61 10.48
C ASP A 46 2.97 2.20 10.15
N ILE A 47 2.15 1.32 9.58
CA ILE A 47 2.55 -0.07 9.28
C ILE A 47 2.81 -0.20 7.79
N SER A 48 3.89 -0.87 7.37
CA SER A 48 4.10 -1.10 5.94
C SER A 48 3.14 -2.17 5.41
N GLU A 49 2.38 -1.87 4.35
CA GLU A 49 1.57 -2.86 3.65
C GLU A 49 2.38 -3.62 2.61
N VAL A 50 2.05 -4.90 2.53
CA VAL A 50 2.63 -5.84 1.60
C VAL A 50 1.57 -6.43 0.70
N CYS A 51 1.95 -6.70 -0.54
CA CYS A 51 1.13 -7.40 -1.51
C CYS A 51 0.77 -8.79 -0.98
N THR A 52 -0.47 -9.19 -1.21
CA THR A 52 -0.99 -10.48 -0.78
C THR A 52 -0.64 -11.62 -1.73
N GLY A 53 -0.16 -11.30 -2.94
CA GLY A 53 0.08 -12.27 -4.02
C GLY A 53 -1.15 -12.62 -4.87
N TYR A 54 -2.34 -12.20 -4.46
CA TYR A 54 -3.61 -12.51 -5.15
C TYR A 54 -4.51 -11.29 -5.40
N SER A 55 -4.14 -10.10 -4.91
CA SER A 55 -4.76 -8.81 -5.26
C SER A 55 -3.76 -7.88 -5.97
N PRO A 56 -4.17 -7.17 -7.04
CA PRO A 56 -3.31 -6.20 -7.70
C PRO A 56 -3.27 -4.86 -6.95
N GLU A 57 -4.26 -4.63 -6.09
CA GLU A 57 -4.32 -3.49 -5.18
C GLU A 57 -3.51 -3.78 -3.92
N CYS A 58 -2.79 -2.75 -3.45
CA CYS A 58 -2.21 -2.77 -2.11
C CYS A 58 -3.35 -2.85 -1.08
N PRO A 59 -3.17 -3.59 0.03
CA PRO A 59 -4.11 -3.53 1.15
C PRO A 59 -4.36 -2.10 1.63
N LYS A 60 -5.47 -1.91 2.35
CA LYS A 60 -5.78 -0.61 2.94
C LYS A 60 -4.67 -0.20 3.92
N ASP A 61 -4.46 1.11 4.02
CA ASP A 61 -3.53 1.74 4.96
C ASP A 61 -3.93 1.38 6.40
N GLU A 62 -3.09 0.59 7.06
CA GLU A 62 -3.24 0.15 8.44
C GLU A 62 -2.22 0.87 9.33
N PHE A 63 -2.65 1.19 10.55
CA PHE A 63 -1.84 1.94 11.49
C PHE A 63 -1.56 1.14 12.73
N GLN A 64 -0.48 1.51 13.42
CA GLN A 64 -0.25 1.02 14.76
C GLN A 64 -1.43 1.38 15.67
N ALA A 65 -1.71 0.51 16.64
CA ALA A 65 -2.81 0.72 17.57
C ALA A 65 -2.75 2.12 18.21
N ASN A 66 -3.90 2.80 18.21
CA ASN A 66 -4.03 4.08 18.90
C ASN A 66 -3.63 3.93 20.37
N GLY A 67 -2.83 4.85 20.88
CA GLY A 67 -2.28 4.78 22.24
C GLY A 67 -0.94 4.06 22.37
N PHE A 68 -0.36 3.54 21.27
CA PHE A 68 1.00 3.01 21.31
C PHE A 68 2.02 4.14 21.56
N PRO A 69 2.97 4.01 22.50
CA PRO A 69 3.97 5.04 22.75
C PRO A 69 4.85 5.31 21.53
N CYS A 70 5.09 6.57 21.22
CA CYS A 70 5.89 6.99 20.07
C CYS A 70 6.81 8.16 20.45
N LYS A 71 7.80 8.48 19.62
CA LYS A 71 8.87 9.45 19.84
C LYS A 71 9.53 9.26 21.21
N ASN A 72 9.97 8.03 21.48
CA ASN A 72 10.56 7.64 22.77
C ASN A 72 9.65 7.92 23.99
N GLY A 73 8.33 7.88 23.81
CA GLY A 73 7.35 8.11 24.87
C GLY A 73 6.94 9.58 25.05
N GLU A 74 7.33 10.47 24.15
CA GLU A 74 6.88 11.87 24.14
C GLU A 74 5.42 12.03 23.65
N GLY A 75 4.89 11.01 22.96
CA GLY A 75 3.53 11.01 22.46
C GLY A 75 2.94 9.61 22.37
N TYR A 76 1.72 9.55 21.84
CA TYR A 76 1.01 8.32 21.58
C TYR A 76 0.44 8.32 20.17
N CYS A 77 0.53 7.18 19.50
CA CYS A 77 0.03 7.01 18.14
C CYS A 77 -1.47 7.31 18.06
N PHE A 78 -1.86 8.06 17.04
CA PHE A 78 -3.24 8.33 16.72
C PHE A 78 -3.40 8.43 15.21
N MET A 79 -4.15 7.51 14.60
CA MET A 79 -4.40 7.45 13.16
C MET A 79 -3.13 7.54 12.30
N GLY A 80 -2.10 6.76 12.63
CA GLY A 80 -0.85 6.71 11.85
C GLY A 80 0.14 7.84 12.11
N LEU A 81 -0.17 8.74 13.05
CA LEU A 81 0.68 9.87 13.42
C LEU A 81 1.08 9.80 14.89
N CYS A 82 2.22 10.41 15.22
CA CYS A 82 2.65 10.65 16.59
C CYS A 82 2.49 12.14 16.96
N PRO A 83 1.27 12.61 17.29
CA PRO A 83 1.06 14.00 17.65
C PRO A 83 1.74 14.33 18.99
N THR A 84 2.66 15.30 18.97
CA THR A 84 3.20 15.89 20.20
C THR A 84 2.84 17.37 20.29
N ARG A 85 2.92 17.94 21.50
CA ARG A 85 2.71 19.38 21.70
C ARG A 85 3.72 20.21 20.90
N ASN A 86 4.98 19.77 20.83
CA ASN A 86 6.05 20.51 20.17
C ASN A 86 5.89 20.55 18.64
N ASP A 87 5.30 19.53 18.03
CA ASP A 87 5.07 19.54 16.57
C ASP A 87 3.88 20.43 16.16
N GLN A 88 3.01 20.77 17.11
CA GLN A 88 1.77 21.51 16.87
C GLN A 88 1.90 23.00 17.18
N CYS A 89 2.89 23.39 17.99
CA CYS A 89 3.20 24.79 18.33
C CYS A 89 4.17 25.39 17.31
#